data_AF-A0A520BD03-F1
#
_entry.id   AF-A0A520BD03-F1
#
_cell.length_a   1.000
_cell.length_b   1.000
_cell.length_c   1.000
_cell.angle_alpha   90.00
_cell.angle_beta   90.00
_cell.angle_gamma   90.00
#
_symmetry.space_group_name_H-M   'P 1'
#
loop_
_entity.id
_entity.type
_entity.pdbx_description
1 polymer ?
#
loop_
_entity_poly.entity_id
_entity_poly.type
_entity_poly.pdbx_seq_one_letter_code
_entity_poly.pdbx_strand_id
1 'polypeptide(L)'
;DKNALVALDLKTGKEKQVLFGNDTLNVVDAKYSKTKQKMIFVTCETWKKEKFYLDDSTKVRYSKIDKLLPNTEWRIMDKDKGDNVFVVRTYTDKNPGSYFLYVADRNKVKKLADINPSIDEKDMSEMKPISYKSSDGLTINGYLTLPNGKKPVNLPVVVLPHNGPGGRNSWGYNADVQFFANRGYAVLQVNYRGSTGYGKSFYAAGFKEWSDKIQADVNDGVKWLIAQKIANPKKVAIYGNGLGGFIALNCLYKNPDIYSCGGSNSGVISLFSYLTTIPPFLKSNLQMYYEIFGNPETDTDYTRFASPVFHADRFKAPVFIAQNPKDPRVNVAQGVQFVKELKKRNVPVTYIEKEEGPNPVLRQQGRTALYKALEGFLQENLNKK
;
A
#
# COMPACT_ATOMS: atom_id res chain seq x y z
N ASP A 1 -11.29 -20.77 -1.17
CA ASP A 1 -10.60 -19.62 -0.55
C ASP A 1 -9.93 -18.70 -1.58
N LYS A 2 -9.25 -19.23 -2.60
CA LYS A 2 -8.54 -18.44 -3.62
C LYS A 2 -9.44 -17.94 -4.76
N ASN A 3 -9.04 -16.84 -5.39
CA ASN A 3 -9.66 -16.32 -6.60
C ASN A 3 -9.26 -17.15 -7.83
N ALA A 4 -10.25 -17.48 -8.65
CA ALA A 4 -10.09 -18.18 -9.92
C ALA A 4 -10.62 -17.32 -11.08
N LEU A 5 -10.10 -17.56 -12.29
CA LEU A 5 -10.69 -17.05 -13.52
C LEU A 5 -11.77 -18.04 -13.98
N VAL A 6 -13.01 -17.57 -14.01
CA VAL A 6 -14.18 -18.39 -14.41
C VAL A 6 -14.88 -17.76 -15.61
N ALA A 7 -15.50 -18.58 -16.45
CA ALA A 7 -16.42 -18.13 -17.49
C ALA A 7 -17.86 -18.28 -17.01
N LEU A 8 -18.63 -17.21 -17.13
CA LEU A 8 -20.06 -17.18 -16.78
C LEU A 8 -20.91 -17.19 -18.05
N ASP A 9 -22.02 -17.92 -18.01
CA ASP A 9 -23.08 -17.79 -19.00
C ASP A 9 -23.91 -16.54 -18.69
N LEU A 10 -23.92 -15.57 -19.59
CA LEU A 10 -24.59 -14.28 -19.36
C LEU A 10 -26.12 -14.35 -19.38
N LYS A 11 -26.71 -15.41 -19.95
CA LYS A 11 -28.17 -15.59 -19.97
C LYS A 11 -28.69 -16.15 -18.66
N THR A 12 -27.94 -17.08 -18.07
CA THR A 12 -28.35 -17.84 -16.89
C THR A 12 -27.66 -17.37 -15.60
N GLY A 13 -26.57 -16.62 -15.72
CA GLY A 13 -25.71 -16.23 -14.59
C GLY A 13 -24.91 -17.39 -14.01
N LYS A 14 -24.97 -18.59 -14.61
CA LYS A 14 -24.29 -19.78 -14.08
C LYS A 14 -22.83 -19.83 -14.51
N GLU A 15 -21.99 -20.34 -13.62
CA GLU A 15 -20.62 -20.71 -13.95
C GLU A 15 -20.61 -21.83 -14.98
N LYS A 16 -19.93 -21.59 -16.10
CA LYS A 16 -19.79 -22.54 -17.20
C LYS A 16 -18.52 -23.37 -17.07
N GLN A 17 -17.42 -22.73 -16.69
CA GLN A 17 -16.10 -23.39 -16.55
C GLN A 17 -15.12 -22.54 -15.73
N VAL A 18 -14.22 -23.21 -15.03
CA VAL A 18 -13.01 -22.60 -14.47
C VAL A 18 -11.93 -22.59 -15.56
N LEU A 19 -11.51 -21.40 -16.00
CA LEU A 19 -10.45 -21.23 -16.99
C LEU A 19 -9.05 -21.31 -16.37
N PHE A 20 -8.92 -20.86 -15.12
CA PHE A 20 -7.70 -20.99 -14.33
C PHE A 20 -8.04 -20.93 -12.85
N GLY A 21 -7.53 -21.86 -12.07
CA GLY A 21 -7.58 -21.85 -10.62
C GLY A 21 -6.30 -22.44 -10.05
N ASN A 22 -5.96 -22.06 -8.82
CA ASN A 22 -4.83 -22.62 -8.10
C ASN A 22 -5.15 -22.66 -6.60
N ASP A 23 -4.70 -23.70 -5.92
CA ASP A 23 -5.02 -23.92 -4.50
C ASP A 23 -4.27 -22.94 -3.57
N THR A 24 -3.13 -22.42 -4.02
CA THR A 24 -2.27 -21.54 -3.21
C THR A 24 -2.26 -20.10 -3.72
N LEU A 25 -2.42 -19.88 -5.03
CA LEU A 25 -2.30 -18.58 -5.67
C LEU A 25 -3.65 -17.92 -5.95
N ASN A 26 -3.73 -16.61 -5.72
CA ASN A 26 -4.86 -15.80 -6.14
C ASN A 26 -4.63 -15.23 -7.53
N VAL A 27 -5.59 -15.44 -8.43
CA VAL A 27 -5.68 -14.64 -9.65
C VAL A 27 -6.00 -13.19 -9.28
N VAL A 28 -5.15 -12.25 -9.71
CA VAL A 28 -5.30 -10.81 -9.45
C VAL A 28 -5.58 -9.98 -10.69
N ASP A 29 -5.30 -10.53 -11.88
CA ASP A 29 -5.59 -9.89 -13.17
C ASP A 29 -5.69 -10.97 -14.25
N ALA A 30 -6.35 -10.67 -15.37
CA ALA A 30 -6.44 -11.57 -16.50
C ALA A 30 -6.55 -10.80 -17.82
N LYS A 31 -5.88 -11.30 -18.86
CA LYS A 31 -5.83 -10.61 -20.16
C LYS A 31 -6.69 -11.32 -21.20
N TYR A 32 -7.59 -10.55 -21.82
CA TYR A 32 -8.36 -10.97 -22.99
C TYR A 32 -7.69 -10.53 -24.29
N SER A 33 -7.65 -11.41 -25.29
CA SER A 33 -7.34 -11.04 -26.68
C SER A 33 -8.64 -10.92 -27.48
N LYS A 34 -8.88 -9.73 -28.04
CA LYS A 34 -10.01 -9.49 -28.94
C LYS A 34 -9.87 -10.27 -30.25
N THR A 35 -8.66 -10.35 -30.80
CA THR A 35 -8.39 -11.06 -32.05
C THR A 35 -8.56 -12.57 -31.91
N LYS A 36 -8.12 -13.16 -30.79
CA LYS A 36 -8.32 -14.59 -30.51
C LYS A 36 -9.67 -14.90 -29.85
N GLN A 37 -10.44 -13.87 -29.50
CA GLN A 37 -11.68 -13.93 -28.73
C GLN A 37 -11.63 -14.81 -27.45
N LYS A 38 -10.49 -14.85 -26.76
CA LYS A 38 -10.29 -15.66 -25.56
C LYS A 38 -9.35 -15.01 -24.55
N MET A 39 -9.39 -15.52 -23.32
CA MET A 39 -8.39 -15.21 -22.30
C MET A 39 -7.05 -15.84 -22.69
N ILE A 40 -5.96 -15.09 -22.53
CA ILE A 40 -4.63 -15.49 -23.03
C ILE A 40 -3.61 -15.71 -21.92
N PHE A 41 -3.72 -14.99 -20.81
CA PHE A 41 -2.97 -15.26 -19.58
C PHE A 41 -3.70 -14.70 -18.36
N VAL A 42 -3.39 -15.25 -17.20
CA VAL A 42 -3.72 -14.67 -15.90
C VAL A 42 -2.46 -14.17 -15.22
N THR A 43 -2.62 -13.22 -14.30
CA THR A 43 -1.56 -12.81 -13.39
C THR A 43 -1.94 -13.28 -12.00
N CYS A 44 -1.05 -14.01 -11.36
CA CYS A 44 -1.14 -14.29 -9.92
C CYS A 44 -0.08 -13.47 -9.19
N GLU A 45 -0.32 -13.16 -7.92
CA GLU A 45 0.63 -12.40 -7.11
C GLU A 45 1.05 -13.18 -5.87
N THR A 46 2.29 -13.66 -5.90
CA THR A 46 2.98 -14.25 -4.75
C THR A 46 3.59 -13.12 -3.91
N TRP A 47 4.92 -13.07 -3.84
CA TRP A 47 5.69 -11.89 -3.48
C TRP A 47 5.95 -10.99 -4.69
N LYS A 48 5.80 -11.51 -5.91
CA LYS A 48 5.86 -10.75 -7.16
C LYS A 48 4.71 -11.18 -8.07
N LYS A 49 4.43 -10.38 -9.10
CA LYS A 49 3.43 -10.74 -10.11
C LYS A 49 4.03 -11.74 -11.09
N GLU A 50 3.32 -12.82 -11.31
CA GLU A 50 3.71 -13.91 -12.20
C GLU A 50 2.61 -14.14 -13.24
N LYS A 51 3.00 -14.27 -14.51
CA LYS A 51 2.08 -14.48 -15.63
C LYS A 51 1.96 -15.97 -15.95
N PHE A 52 0.74 -16.49 -15.93
CA PHE A 52 0.42 -17.86 -16.32
C PHE A 52 -0.34 -17.84 -17.64
N TYR A 53 0.32 -18.31 -18.70
CA TYR A 53 -0.23 -18.33 -20.05
C TYR A 53 -1.21 -19.49 -20.22
N LEU A 54 -2.35 -19.22 -20.83
CA LEU A 54 -3.42 -20.21 -21.06
C LEU A 54 -3.26 -20.96 -22.39
N ASP A 55 -2.29 -20.58 -23.22
CA ASP A 55 -1.91 -21.29 -24.43
C ASP A 55 -0.44 -21.05 -24.81
N ASP A 56 0.19 -22.06 -25.43
CA ASP A 56 1.63 -22.03 -25.78
C ASP A 56 1.97 -20.93 -26.79
N SER A 57 1.10 -20.67 -27.76
CA SER A 57 1.35 -19.62 -28.76
C SER A 57 1.46 -18.24 -28.11
N THR A 58 0.64 -17.97 -27.09
CA THR A 58 0.69 -16.75 -26.28
C THR A 58 1.97 -16.72 -25.46
N LYS A 59 2.34 -17.83 -24.80
CA LYS A 59 3.60 -17.93 -24.04
C LYS A 59 4.82 -17.61 -24.91
N VAL A 60 4.91 -18.22 -26.09
CA VAL A 60 5.99 -17.98 -27.07
C VAL A 60 6.01 -16.51 -27.51
N ARG A 61 4.83 -15.91 -27.77
CA ARG A 61 4.75 -14.52 -28.22
C ARG A 61 5.22 -13.52 -27.16
N TYR A 62 4.76 -13.65 -25.92
CA TYR A 62 5.02 -12.67 -24.87
C TYR A 62 6.35 -12.88 -24.15
N SER A 63 6.88 -14.11 -24.11
CA SER A 63 8.24 -14.38 -23.59
C SER A 63 9.35 -13.68 -24.40
N LYS A 64 9.05 -13.26 -25.63
CA LYS A 64 9.95 -12.40 -26.41
C LYS A 64 10.16 -11.03 -25.77
N ILE A 65 9.15 -10.47 -25.10
CA ILE A 65 9.29 -9.19 -24.38
C ILE A 65 10.25 -9.36 -23.20
N ASP A 66 10.18 -10.47 -22.46
CA ASP A 66 11.12 -10.76 -21.36
C ASP A 66 12.57 -10.82 -21.87
N LYS A 67 12.79 -11.40 -23.06
CA LYS A 67 14.12 -11.44 -23.69
C LYS A 67 14.62 -10.08 -24.16
N LEU A 68 13.72 -9.23 -24.67
CA LEU A 68 14.06 -7.90 -25.19
C LEU A 68 14.22 -6.86 -24.07
N LEU A 69 13.57 -7.06 -22.94
CA LEU A 69 13.56 -6.16 -21.78
C LEU A 69 13.93 -6.95 -20.50
N PRO A 70 15.13 -7.55 -20.44
CA PRO A 70 15.53 -8.42 -19.35
C PRO A 70 15.58 -7.67 -18.01
N ASN A 71 15.43 -8.40 -16.91
CA ASN A 71 15.51 -7.89 -15.53
C ASN A 71 14.47 -6.81 -15.19
N THR A 72 13.36 -6.75 -15.93
CA THR A 72 12.26 -5.83 -15.65
C THR A 72 10.93 -6.56 -15.53
N GLU A 73 10.01 -6.01 -14.74
CA GLU A 73 8.60 -6.33 -14.89
C GLU A 73 8.01 -5.51 -16.01
N TRP A 74 7.03 -6.06 -16.72
CA TRP A 74 6.32 -5.33 -17.77
C TRP A 74 4.81 -5.53 -17.74
N ARG A 75 4.11 -4.50 -18.21
CA ARG A 75 2.66 -4.49 -18.48
C ARG A 75 2.38 -3.91 -19.85
N ILE A 76 1.35 -4.43 -20.51
CA ILE A 76 0.82 -3.85 -21.74
C ILE A 76 -0.12 -2.72 -21.35
N MET A 77 0.23 -1.52 -21.73
CA MET A 77 -0.56 -0.31 -21.51
C MET A 77 -1.62 -0.16 -22.59
N ASP A 78 -1.24 -0.43 -23.84
CA ASP A 78 -2.14 -0.39 -24.98
C ASP A 78 -1.62 -1.25 -26.14
N LYS A 79 -2.47 -1.48 -27.14
CA LYS A 79 -2.13 -2.22 -28.36
C LYS A 79 -3.03 -1.84 -29.54
N ASP A 80 -2.53 -2.04 -30.75
CA ASP A 80 -3.34 -1.91 -31.97
C ASP A 80 -4.38 -3.04 -32.12
N LYS A 81 -5.31 -2.88 -33.07
CA LYS A 81 -6.37 -3.87 -33.32
C LYS A 81 -5.83 -5.22 -33.82
N GLY A 82 -4.66 -5.23 -34.46
CA GLY A 82 -4.02 -6.43 -34.99
C GLY A 82 -3.23 -7.24 -33.95
N ASP A 83 -3.15 -6.78 -32.69
CA ASP A 83 -2.25 -7.35 -31.68
C ASP A 83 -0.77 -7.36 -32.16
N ASN A 84 -0.35 -6.45 -33.02
CA ASN A 84 1.02 -6.39 -33.55
C ASN A 84 1.88 -5.33 -32.84
N VAL A 85 1.33 -4.15 -32.60
CA VAL A 85 2.03 -3.02 -32.00
C VAL A 85 1.50 -2.81 -30.58
N PHE A 86 2.41 -2.80 -29.61
CA PHE A 86 2.08 -2.67 -28.19
C PHE A 86 2.81 -1.49 -27.58
N VAL A 87 2.11 -0.73 -26.73
CA VAL A 87 2.75 0.15 -25.75
C VAL A 87 2.99 -0.69 -24.49
N VAL A 88 4.27 -0.92 -24.18
CA VAL A 88 4.71 -1.70 -23.02
C VAL A 88 5.33 -0.75 -22.00
N ARG A 89 4.92 -0.86 -20.75
CA ARG A 89 5.58 -0.18 -19.62
C ARG A 89 6.40 -1.20 -18.85
N THR A 90 7.68 -0.94 -18.66
CA THR A 90 8.52 -1.69 -17.72
C THR A 90 8.55 -1.02 -16.34
N TYR A 91 9.00 -1.73 -15.31
CA TYR A 91 9.37 -1.17 -14.00
C TYR A 91 10.20 -2.17 -13.19
N THR A 92 10.88 -1.68 -12.16
CA THR A 92 11.47 -2.50 -11.07
C THR A 92 11.00 -1.96 -9.72
N ASP A 93 11.54 -2.47 -8.62
CA ASP A 93 11.46 -1.89 -7.27
C ASP A 93 12.34 -0.65 -7.09
N LYS A 94 13.40 -0.55 -7.88
CA LYS A 94 14.37 0.55 -7.87
C LYS A 94 14.15 1.59 -8.97
N ASN A 95 13.30 1.32 -9.95
CA ASN A 95 13.08 2.19 -11.09
C ASN A 95 11.57 2.30 -11.42
N PRO A 96 10.99 3.52 -11.49
CA PRO A 96 9.58 3.71 -11.82
C PRO A 96 9.21 3.26 -13.24
N GLY A 97 10.21 3.07 -14.10
CA GLY A 97 10.09 2.38 -15.38
C GLY A 97 10.20 3.27 -16.60
N SER A 98 10.04 2.64 -17.77
CA SER A 98 10.03 3.32 -19.06
C SER A 98 8.90 2.79 -19.94
N TYR A 99 8.46 3.60 -20.89
CA TYR A 99 7.55 3.19 -21.96
C TYR A 99 8.33 2.76 -23.20
N PHE A 100 7.88 1.69 -23.83
CA PHE A 100 8.42 1.12 -25.06
C PHE A 100 7.30 0.87 -26.07
N LEU A 101 7.62 1.01 -27.34
CA LEU A 101 6.85 0.48 -28.45
C LEU A 101 7.41 -0.89 -28.82
N TYR A 102 6.63 -1.95 -28.66
CA TYR A 102 6.99 -3.30 -29.10
C TYR A 102 6.23 -3.63 -30.40
N VAL A 103 6.96 -4.01 -31.44
CA VAL A 103 6.42 -4.46 -32.73
C VAL A 103 6.66 -5.96 -32.86
N ALA A 104 5.61 -6.75 -32.71
CA ALA A 104 5.68 -8.20 -32.52
C ALA A 104 6.21 -8.94 -33.76
N ASP A 105 5.77 -8.53 -34.96
CA ASP A 105 6.16 -9.20 -36.21
C ASP A 105 7.65 -9.05 -36.50
N ARG A 106 8.23 -7.91 -36.11
CA ARG A 106 9.65 -7.62 -36.27
C ARG A 106 10.47 -8.05 -35.04
N ASN A 107 9.80 -8.42 -33.96
CA ASN A 107 10.40 -8.69 -32.66
C ASN A 107 11.35 -7.56 -32.18
N LYS A 108 10.91 -6.30 -32.29
CA LYS A 108 11.71 -5.12 -31.93
C LYS A 108 11.02 -4.28 -30.88
N VAL A 109 11.81 -3.75 -29.96
CA VAL A 109 11.39 -2.70 -29.00
C VAL A 109 12.06 -1.38 -29.35
N LYS A 110 11.32 -0.29 -29.24
CA LYS A 110 11.83 1.08 -29.29
C LYS A 110 11.44 1.78 -28.00
N LYS A 111 12.40 2.32 -27.26
CA LYS A 111 12.12 3.15 -26.08
C LYS A 111 11.41 4.43 -26.50
N LEU A 112 10.35 4.80 -25.79
CA LEU A 112 9.55 6.01 -26.02
C LEU A 112 9.92 7.10 -25.02
N ALA A 113 9.88 6.78 -23.72
CA ALA A 113 10.15 7.74 -22.66
C ALA A 113 10.49 7.04 -21.33
N ASP A 114 11.26 7.71 -20.48
CA ASP A 114 11.46 7.34 -19.08
C ASP A 114 10.42 8.01 -18.18
N ILE A 115 10.01 7.30 -17.14
CA ILE A 115 9.19 7.86 -16.07
C ILE A 115 10.14 8.42 -15.03
N ASN A 116 10.07 9.73 -14.74
CA ASN A 116 10.97 10.41 -13.81
C ASN A 116 12.46 10.12 -14.08
N PRO A 117 13.01 10.53 -15.24
CA PRO A 117 14.39 10.23 -15.64
C PRO A 117 15.48 10.78 -14.70
N SER A 118 15.12 11.68 -13.78
CA SER A 118 16.04 12.21 -12.77
C SER A 118 16.34 11.22 -11.63
N ILE A 119 15.65 10.08 -11.57
CA ILE A 119 15.92 9.03 -10.57
C ILE A 119 17.04 8.14 -11.10
N ASP A 120 18.18 8.14 -10.40
CA ASP A 120 19.23 7.13 -10.61
C ASP A 120 18.89 5.86 -9.82
N GLU A 121 18.76 4.74 -10.52
CA GLU A 121 18.48 3.43 -9.94
C GLU A 121 19.57 2.98 -8.95
N LYS A 122 20.81 3.46 -9.09
CA LYS A 122 21.92 3.15 -8.18
C LYS A 122 21.71 3.73 -6.78
N ASP A 123 20.97 4.83 -6.67
CA ASP A 123 20.66 5.48 -5.39
C ASP A 123 19.44 4.89 -4.69
N MET A 124 18.70 4.02 -5.40
CA MET A 124 17.49 3.37 -4.90
C MET A 124 17.83 2.05 -4.19
N SER A 125 16.89 1.56 -3.40
CA SER A 125 17.04 0.39 -2.53
C SER A 125 16.16 -0.78 -2.99
N GLU A 126 16.70 -2.00 -2.87
CA GLU A 126 15.99 -3.23 -3.22
C GLU A 126 14.90 -3.56 -2.18
N MET A 127 13.75 -4.01 -2.66
CA MET A 127 12.59 -4.43 -1.89
C MET A 127 12.54 -5.95 -1.79
N LYS A 128 12.70 -6.49 -0.59
CA LYS A 128 12.74 -7.95 -0.34
C LYS A 128 11.46 -8.42 0.33
N PRO A 129 10.88 -9.57 -0.08
CA PRO A 129 9.74 -10.12 0.63
C PRO A 129 10.15 -10.63 2.01
N ILE A 130 9.22 -10.51 2.96
CA ILE A 130 9.37 -11.03 4.31
C ILE A 130 8.09 -11.75 4.75
N SER A 131 8.23 -12.62 5.74
CA SER A 131 7.10 -13.23 6.43
C SER A 131 7.41 -13.47 7.90
N TYR A 132 6.41 -13.30 8.75
CA TYR A 132 6.49 -13.55 10.19
C TYR A 132 5.14 -14.00 10.73
N LYS A 133 5.13 -14.43 12.00
CA LYS A 133 3.92 -14.84 12.71
C LYS A 133 3.40 -13.67 13.55
N SER A 134 2.12 -13.35 13.39
CA SER A 134 1.38 -12.52 14.34
C SER A 134 1.22 -13.26 15.66
N SER A 135 0.87 -12.55 16.73
CA SER A 135 0.74 -13.08 18.10
C SER A 135 -0.26 -14.24 18.22
N ASP A 136 -1.22 -14.33 17.30
CA ASP A 136 -2.20 -15.41 17.23
C ASP A 136 -1.81 -16.55 16.25
N GLY A 137 -0.58 -16.53 15.74
CA GLY A 137 -0.04 -17.54 14.83
C GLY A 137 -0.39 -17.32 13.35
N LEU A 138 -1.16 -16.27 13.01
CA LEU A 138 -1.45 -15.93 11.62
C LEU A 138 -0.14 -15.54 10.90
N THR A 139 0.08 -16.11 9.72
CA THR A 139 1.22 -15.72 8.88
C THR A 139 0.96 -14.38 8.23
N ILE A 140 1.79 -13.39 8.54
CA ILE A 140 1.78 -12.07 7.92
C ILE A 140 2.89 -12.01 6.88
N ASN A 141 2.57 -11.41 5.74
CA ASN A 141 3.50 -11.20 4.64
C ASN A 141 3.74 -9.70 4.48
N GLY A 142 4.85 -9.36 3.85
CA GLY A 142 5.19 -7.96 3.63
C GLY A 142 6.47 -7.83 2.84
N TYR A 143 7.05 -6.64 2.92
CA TYR A 143 8.31 -6.34 2.29
C TYR A 143 9.18 -5.49 3.20
N LEU A 144 10.48 -5.72 3.10
CA LEU A 144 11.51 -4.96 3.77
C LEU A 144 12.42 -4.33 2.73
N THR A 145 12.52 -3.01 2.77
CA THR A 145 13.52 -2.27 1.98
C THR A 145 14.58 -1.75 2.93
N LEU A 146 15.83 -2.09 2.65
CA LEU A 146 16.97 -1.68 3.46
C LEU A 146 17.69 -0.50 2.79
N PRO A 147 18.17 0.49 3.55
CA PRO A 147 18.89 1.63 3.00
C PRO A 147 20.16 1.16 2.29
N ASN A 148 20.36 1.62 1.05
CA ASN A 148 21.51 1.22 0.24
C ASN A 148 22.85 1.51 0.95
N GLY A 149 23.80 0.59 0.85
CA GLY A 149 25.13 0.71 1.47
C GLY A 149 25.16 0.57 3.00
N LYS A 150 24.05 0.24 3.67
CA LYS A 150 24.01 0.00 5.13
C LYS A 150 23.89 -1.48 5.45
N LYS A 151 24.54 -1.91 6.53
CA LYS A 151 24.35 -3.26 7.08
C LYS A 151 22.97 -3.36 7.74
N PRO A 152 22.27 -4.51 7.65
CA PRO A 152 20.95 -4.72 8.26
C PRO A 152 21.06 -4.95 9.77
N VAL A 153 21.65 -4.00 10.51
CA VAL A 153 21.88 -4.11 11.94
C VAL A 153 21.57 -2.78 12.62
N ASN A 154 20.69 -2.82 13.62
CA ASN A 154 20.38 -1.68 14.50
C ASN A 154 20.02 -0.39 13.73
N LEU A 155 19.25 -0.53 12.64
CA LEU A 155 18.81 0.55 11.77
C LEU A 155 17.59 1.26 12.36
N PRO A 156 17.44 2.59 12.13
CA PRO A 156 16.16 3.23 12.35
C PRO A 156 15.13 2.72 11.33
N VAL A 157 13.88 2.56 11.74
CA VAL A 157 12.81 1.94 10.94
C VAL A 157 11.65 2.90 10.74
N VAL A 158 11.09 2.92 9.53
CA VAL A 158 9.77 3.49 9.25
C VAL A 158 8.83 2.35 8.84
N VAL A 159 7.78 2.14 9.62
CA VAL A 159 6.71 1.18 9.32
C VAL A 159 5.64 1.88 8.47
N LEU A 160 5.29 1.27 7.33
CA LEU A 160 4.36 1.79 6.34
C LEU A 160 3.18 0.82 6.15
N PRO A 161 2.15 0.87 7.02
CA PRO A 161 0.88 0.22 6.74
C PRO A 161 0.23 0.82 5.48
N HIS A 162 -0.23 -0.04 4.58
CA HIS A 162 -0.85 0.41 3.33
C HIS A 162 -2.24 1.01 3.55
N ASN A 163 -2.74 1.74 2.55
CA ASN A 163 -4.12 2.22 2.53
C ASN A 163 -5.09 1.07 2.17
N GLY A 164 -6.36 1.17 2.57
CA GLY A 164 -7.38 0.15 2.34
C GLY A 164 -8.81 0.74 2.30
N PRO A 165 -9.85 -0.09 2.53
CA PRO A 165 -9.79 -1.54 2.61
C PRO A 165 -9.55 -2.12 1.21
N GLY A 166 -9.31 -3.42 1.10
CA GLY A 166 -9.24 -4.06 -0.24
C GLY A 166 -7.90 -3.89 -0.99
N GLY A 167 -6.84 -3.43 -0.32
CA GLY A 167 -5.50 -3.27 -0.90
C GLY A 167 -4.47 -4.24 -0.34
N ARG A 168 -3.25 -4.18 -0.88
CA ARG A 168 -2.02 -4.77 -0.33
C ARG A 168 -0.82 -3.94 -0.75
N ASN A 169 0.29 -4.05 -0.05
CA ASN A 169 1.60 -3.78 -0.61
C ASN A 169 1.96 -4.87 -1.63
N SER A 170 2.59 -4.43 -2.72
CA SER A 170 3.06 -5.26 -3.84
C SER A 170 4.50 -4.90 -4.16
N TRP A 171 5.28 -5.86 -4.65
CA TRP A 171 6.63 -5.58 -5.14
C TRP A 171 6.61 -4.59 -6.31
N GLY A 172 7.51 -3.61 -6.26
CA GLY A 172 7.69 -2.60 -7.30
C GLY A 172 8.00 -1.22 -6.73
N TYR A 173 8.37 -0.27 -7.61
CA TYR A 173 8.80 1.06 -7.20
C TYR A 173 7.71 1.78 -6.41
N ASN A 174 8.08 2.24 -5.21
CA ASN A 174 7.24 3.06 -4.36
C ASN A 174 8.04 4.28 -3.89
N ALA A 175 7.54 5.48 -4.21
CA ALA A 175 8.26 6.72 -3.95
C ALA A 175 8.44 7.00 -2.44
N ASP A 176 7.47 6.65 -1.60
CA ASP A 176 7.59 6.81 -0.14
C ASP A 176 8.67 5.89 0.41
N VAL A 177 8.65 4.62 0.00
CA VAL A 177 9.64 3.61 0.41
C VAL A 177 11.05 4.06 0.02
N GLN A 178 11.24 4.48 -1.22
CA GLN A 178 12.54 4.96 -1.69
C GLN A 178 12.96 6.27 -1.00
N PHE A 179 12.03 7.18 -0.72
CA PHE A 179 12.29 8.42 0.01
C PHE A 179 12.87 8.15 1.41
N PHE A 180 12.28 7.21 2.16
CA PHE A 180 12.78 6.85 3.49
C PHE A 180 14.07 6.02 3.43
N ALA A 181 14.14 5.03 2.54
CA ALA A 181 15.33 4.20 2.39
C ALA A 181 16.56 5.03 2.00
N ASN A 182 16.39 6.00 1.10
CA ASN A 182 17.46 6.93 0.73
C ASN A 182 17.95 7.79 1.92
N ARG A 183 17.11 8.05 2.91
CA ARG A 183 17.45 8.79 4.15
C ARG A 183 18.04 7.90 5.25
N GLY A 184 18.32 6.64 4.96
CA GLY A 184 18.96 5.72 5.89
C GLY A 184 18.00 4.94 6.80
N TYR A 185 16.70 4.97 6.52
CA TYR A 185 15.70 4.19 7.26
C TYR A 185 15.48 2.83 6.61
N ALA A 186 15.40 1.76 7.41
CA ALA A 186 14.77 0.53 6.96
C ALA A 186 13.26 0.73 6.87
N VAL A 187 12.62 0.23 5.82
CA VAL A 187 11.19 0.44 5.58
C VAL A 187 10.46 -0.89 5.64
N LEU A 188 9.54 -1.00 6.60
CA LEU A 188 8.71 -2.18 6.80
C LEU A 188 7.32 -1.94 6.21
N GLN A 189 6.99 -2.66 5.13
CA GLN A 189 5.65 -2.68 4.55
C GLN A 189 4.93 -3.95 4.98
N VAL A 190 3.79 -3.81 5.65
CA VAL A 190 3.02 -4.94 6.21
C VAL A 190 1.74 -5.15 5.42
N ASN A 191 1.47 -6.40 5.00
CA ASN A 191 0.17 -6.82 4.50
C ASN A 191 -0.58 -7.52 5.64
N TYR A 192 -1.18 -6.70 6.48
CA TYR A 192 -1.93 -7.10 7.67
C TYR A 192 -3.21 -7.87 7.30
N ARG A 193 -3.81 -8.61 8.24
CA ARG A 193 -5.09 -9.30 8.00
C ARG A 193 -6.14 -8.34 7.46
N GLY A 194 -6.88 -8.74 6.43
CA GLY A 194 -7.71 -7.82 5.65
C GLY A 194 -7.06 -7.26 4.38
N SER A 195 -5.77 -7.51 4.13
CA SER A 195 -5.19 -7.26 2.81
C SER A 195 -5.75 -8.22 1.76
N THR A 196 -5.87 -7.76 0.51
CA THR A 196 -6.29 -8.61 -0.62
C THR A 196 -5.15 -9.48 -1.13
N GLY A 197 -5.46 -10.49 -1.94
CA GLY A 197 -4.46 -11.35 -2.61
C GLY A 197 -3.92 -12.51 -1.76
N TYR A 198 -4.40 -12.71 -0.53
CA TYR A 198 -4.01 -13.82 0.36
C TYR A 198 -5.12 -14.87 0.57
N GLY A 199 -6.31 -14.64 0.02
CA GLY A 199 -7.49 -15.51 0.14
C GLY A 199 -8.64 -14.83 0.89
N LYS A 200 -9.86 -15.35 0.73
CA LYS A 200 -11.07 -14.83 1.37
C LYS A 200 -10.97 -14.89 2.89
N SER A 201 -10.43 -15.96 3.46
CA SER A 201 -10.26 -16.10 4.91
C SER A 201 -9.32 -15.05 5.49
N PHE A 202 -8.18 -14.78 4.84
CA PHE A 202 -7.26 -13.73 5.27
C PHE A 202 -7.87 -12.32 5.14
N TYR A 203 -8.66 -12.10 4.08
CA TYR A 203 -9.38 -10.84 3.88
C TYR A 203 -10.47 -10.61 4.95
N ALA A 204 -11.29 -11.62 5.22
CA ALA A 204 -12.34 -11.55 6.23
C ALA A 204 -11.79 -11.44 7.66
N ALA A 205 -10.58 -11.96 7.93
CA ALA A 205 -9.95 -11.88 9.23
C ALA A 205 -9.63 -10.46 9.71
N GLY A 206 -9.69 -9.44 8.83
CA GLY A 206 -9.54 -8.02 9.21
C GLY A 206 -10.86 -7.27 9.45
N PHE A 207 -12.01 -7.93 9.28
CA PHE A 207 -13.30 -7.26 9.39
C PHE A 207 -13.60 -6.95 10.86
N LYS A 208 -13.93 -5.69 11.16
CA LYS A 208 -14.12 -5.18 12.52
C LYS A 208 -12.92 -5.41 13.46
N GLU A 209 -11.69 -5.41 12.89
CA GLU A 209 -10.43 -5.58 13.62
C GLU A 209 -9.48 -4.37 13.49
N TRP A 210 -10.00 -3.21 13.07
CA TRP A 210 -9.24 -2.03 12.65
C TRP A 210 -8.55 -1.28 13.79
N SER A 211 -8.87 -1.61 15.04
CA SER A 211 -8.20 -1.11 16.24
C SER A 211 -7.71 -2.25 17.13
N ASP A 212 -7.68 -3.49 16.64
CA ASP A 212 -7.24 -4.64 17.44
C ASP A 212 -6.21 -5.47 16.68
N LYS A 213 -6.62 -6.58 16.07
CA LYS A 213 -5.67 -7.54 15.51
C LYS A 213 -4.89 -7.03 14.30
N ILE A 214 -5.40 -6.03 13.58
CA ILE A 214 -4.64 -5.35 12.51
C ILE A 214 -3.40 -4.65 13.09
N GLN A 215 -3.53 -3.97 14.24
CA GLN A 215 -2.38 -3.35 14.92
C GLN A 215 -1.42 -4.40 15.45
N ALA A 216 -1.92 -5.53 15.96
CA ALA A 216 -1.08 -6.65 16.39
C ALA A 216 -0.19 -7.15 15.24
N ASP A 217 -0.76 -7.36 14.04
CA ASP A 217 -0.01 -7.77 12.86
C ASP A 217 1.12 -6.79 12.51
N VAL A 218 0.86 -5.49 12.59
CA VAL A 218 1.86 -4.45 12.30
C VAL A 218 2.95 -4.42 13.37
N ASN A 219 2.56 -4.44 14.65
CA ASN A 219 3.48 -4.40 15.78
C ASN A 219 4.38 -5.63 15.85
N ASP A 220 3.85 -6.81 15.53
CA ASP A 220 4.62 -8.05 15.52
C ASP A 220 5.66 -8.08 14.40
N GLY A 221 5.43 -7.34 13.31
CA GLY A 221 6.46 -7.10 12.29
C GLY A 221 7.63 -6.29 12.82
N VAL A 222 7.36 -5.28 13.66
CA VAL A 222 8.41 -4.51 14.34
C VAL A 222 9.19 -5.39 15.30
N LYS A 223 8.49 -6.15 16.16
CA LYS A 223 9.12 -7.10 17.10
C LYS A 223 9.97 -8.13 16.36
N TRP A 224 9.48 -8.64 15.23
CA TRP A 224 10.24 -9.56 14.38
C TRP A 224 11.53 -8.90 13.87
N LEU A 225 11.50 -7.66 13.36
CA LEU A 225 12.72 -6.95 12.94
C LEU A 225 13.72 -6.73 14.09
N ILE A 226 13.24 -6.44 15.30
CA ILE A 226 14.08 -6.30 16.50
C ILE A 226 14.74 -7.64 16.82
N ALA A 227 13.99 -8.74 16.79
CA ALA A 227 14.52 -10.08 17.02
C ALA A 227 15.56 -10.50 15.96
N GLN A 228 15.38 -10.06 14.71
CA GLN A 228 16.39 -10.23 13.64
C GLN A 228 17.62 -9.30 13.81
N LYS A 229 17.66 -8.45 14.84
CA LYS A 229 18.68 -7.41 15.09
C LYS A 229 18.74 -6.34 14.01
N ILE A 230 17.76 -6.28 13.11
CA ILE A 230 17.69 -5.31 12.01
C ILE A 230 17.25 -3.95 12.55
N ALA A 231 16.19 -3.92 13.36
CA ALA A 231 15.63 -2.68 13.90
C ALA A 231 16.31 -2.27 15.21
N ASN A 232 16.60 -0.98 15.34
CA ASN A 232 16.88 -0.38 16.63
C ASN A 232 15.55 -0.14 17.38
N PRO A 233 15.33 -0.76 18.54
CA PRO A 233 14.06 -0.64 19.27
C PRO A 233 13.75 0.78 19.75
N LYS A 234 14.75 1.67 19.83
CA LYS A 234 14.57 3.08 20.22
C LYS A 234 14.33 4.02 19.03
N LYS A 235 14.38 3.50 17.79
CA LYS A 235 14.31 4.30 16.57
C LYS A 235 13.30 3.73 15.57
N VAL A 236 12.08 3.53 16.02
CA VAL A 236 10.98 3.06 15.17
C VAL A 236 9.94 4.17 15.03
N ALA A 237 9.62 4.53 13.80
CA ALA A 237 8.49 5.37 13.47
C ALA A 237 7.43 4.58 12.70
N ILE A 238 6.18 5.06 12.74
CA ILE A 238 5.10 4.55 11.90
C ILE A 238 4.44 5.68 11.13
N TYR A 239 4.22 5.51 9.84
CA TYR A 239 3.62 6.53 8.97
C TYR A 239 2.70 5.88 7.94
N GLY A 240 1.53 6.46 7.70
CA GLY A 240 0.63 5.91 6.69
C GLY A 240 -0.31 6.95 6.09
N ASN A 241 -0.89 6.59 4.94
CA ASN A 241 -1.85 7.42 4.21
C ASN A 241 -3.25 6.80 4.25
N GLY A 242 -4.30 7.62 4.39
CA GLY A 242 -5.68 7.14 4.46
C GLY A 242 -5.90 6.21 5.65
N LEU A 243 -6.41 5.00 5.41
CA LEU A 243 -6.53 4.00 6.45
C LEU A 243 -5.19 3.47 6.97
N GLY A 244 -4.10 3.58 6.19
CA GLY A 244 -2.75 3.35 6.71
C GLY A 244 -2.42 4.39 7.79
N GLY A 245 -2.87 5.63 7.64
CA GLY A 245 -2.74 6.68 8.65
C GLY A 245 -3.62 6.41 9.89
N PHE A 246 -4.81 5.84 9.70
CA PHE A 246 -5.65 5.37 10.80
C PHE A 246 -4.98 4.25 11.60
N ILE A 247 -4.37 3.27 10.91
CA ILE A 247 -3.60 2.19 11.54
C ILE A 247 -2.39 2.77 12.28
N ALA A 248 -1.66 3.70 11.66
CA ALA A 248 -0.50 4.35 12.26
C ALA A 248 -0.85 5.05 13.58
N LEU A 249 -1.94 5.83 13.60
CA LEU A 249 -2.42 6.49 14.83
C LEU A 249 -2.83 5.47 15.89
N ASN A 250 -3.57 4.42 15.52
CA ASN A 250 -3.97 3.35 16.44
C ASN A 250 -2.78 2.63 17.07
N CYS A 251 -1.78 2.25 16.27
CA CYS A 251 -0.53 1.68 16.78
C CYS A 251 0.18 2.63 17.75
N LEU A 252 0.24 3.93 17.40
CA LEU A 252 1.01 4.92 18.15
C LEU A 252 0.51 5.13 19.59
N TYR A 253 -0.81 5.20 19.79
CA TYR A 253 -1.36 5.41 21.15
C TYR A 253 -1.57 4.09 21.93
N LYS A 254 -1.78 2.96 21.24
CA LYS A 254 -1.96 1.67 21.91
C LYS A 254 -0.65 1.01 22.33
N ASN A 255 0.42 1.28 21.60
CA ASN A 255 1.73 0.67 21.82
C ASN A 255 2.83 1.74 21.94
N PRO A 256 2.73 2.64 22.93
CA PRO A 256 3.63 3.78 23.06
C PRO A 256 5.10 3.38 23.26
N ASP A 257 5.37 2.16 23.70
CA ASP A 257 6.74 1.66 23.92
C ASP A 257 7.42 1.13 22.64
N ILE A 258 6.66 0.95 21.56
CA ILE A 258 7.19 0.45 20.27
C ILE A 258 7.67 1.61 19.39
N TYR A 259 6.96 2.74 19.39
CA TYR A 259 7.17 3.81 18.42
C TYR A 259 7.68 5.09 19.07
N SER A 260 8.82 5.58 18.62
CA SER A 260 9.41 6.86 19.05
C SER A 260 8.62 8.06 18.52
N CYS A 261 7.94 7.91 17.38
CA CYS A 261 7.04 8.90 16.79
C CYS A 261 6.15 8.24 15.73
N GLY A 262 5.08 8.92 15.31
CA GLY A 262 4.29 8.43 14.20
C GLY A 262 3.48 9.50 13.49
N GLY A 263 2.90 9.15 12.34
CA GLY A 263 2.20 10.12 11.52
C GLY A 263 1.12 9.57 10.61
N SER A 264 0.24 10.47 10.21
CA SER A 264 -0.92 10.20 9.38
C SER A 264 -1.05 11.27 8.30
N ASN A 265 -1.18 10.82 7.05
CA ASN A 265 -1.41 11.66 5.88
C ASN A 265 -2.79 11.37 5.31
N SER A 266 -3.65 12.39 5.23
CA SER A 266 -5.06 12.26 4.82
C SER A 266 -5.77 11.08 5.50
N GLY A 267 -5.38 10.76 6.74
CA GLY A 267 -5.83 9.56 7.40
C GLY A 267 -7.19 9.72 8.06
N VAL A 268 -7.96 8.65 8.06
CA VAL A 268 -9.20 8.59 8.84
C VAL A 268 -8.80 8.68 10.32
N ILE A 269 -9.54 9.49 11.08
CA ILE A 269 -9.37 9.63 12.54
C ILE A 269 -10.63 9.24 13.31
N SER A 270 -11.75 9.09 12.59
CA SER A 270 -13.02 8.61 13.11
C SER A 270 -13.74 7.77 12.06
N LEU A 271 -13.97 6.49 12.38
CA LEU A 271 -14.77 5.60 11.53
C LEU A 271 -16.22 6.07 11.47
N PHE A 272 -16.76 6.58 12.59
CA PHE A 272 -18.12 7.13 12.61
C PHE A 272 -18.29 8.26 11.59
N SER A 273 -17.45 9.29 11.65
CA SER A 273 -17.54 10.40 10.68
C SER A 273 -17.26 9.95 9.26
N TYR A 274 -16.26 9.06 9.06
CA TYR A 274 -15.95 8.50 7.76
C TYR A 274 -17.14 7.78 7.13
N LEU A 275 -17.83 6.92 7.88
CA LEU A 275 -18.95 6.09 7.39
C LEU A 275 -20.23 6.91 7.19
N THR A 276 -20.49 7.90 8.04
CA THR A 276 -21.69 8.76 7.95
C THR A 276 -21.56 9.85 6.88
N THR A 277 -20.33 10.19 6.47
CA THR A 277 -20.07 11.23 5.45
C THR A 277 -19.58 10.65 4.13
N ILE A 278 -19.78 9.35 3.90
CA ILE A 278 -19.34 8.70 2.65
C ILE A 278 -19.88 9.45 1.43
N PRO A 279 -19.00 9.86 0.49
CA PRO A 279 -19.39 10.57 -0.71
C PRO A 279 -20.40 9.77 -1.55
N PRO A 280 -21.30 10.44 -2.31
CA PRO A 280 -22.31 9.75 -3.13
C PRO A 280 -21.74 8.66 -4.05
N PHE A 281 -20.56 8.89 -4.66
CA PHE A 281 -19.92 7.93 -5.56
C PHE A 281 -19.40 6.66 -4.88
N LEU A 282 -19.35 6.61 -3.54
CA LEU A 282 -18.96 5.44 -2.76
C LEU A 282 -20.16 4.76 -2.06
N LYS A 283 -21.37 5.31 -2.15
CA LYS A 283 -22.55 4.77 -1.46
C LYS A 283 -22.92 3.35 -1.89
N SER A 284 -22.62 2.95 -3.13
CA SER A 284 -22.84 1.57 -3.60
C SER A 284 -22.03 0.53 -2.83
N ASN A 285 -20.93 0.94 -2.16
CA ASN A 285 -20.09 0.07 -1.34
C ASN A 285 -20.40 0.16 0.16
N LEU A 286 -21.41 0.94 0.57
CA LEU A 286 -21.65 1.26 1.98
C LEU A 286 -21.91 0.02 2.84
N GLN A 287 -22.73 -0.91 2.36
CA GLN A 287 -22.99 -2.16 3.08
C GLN A 287 -21.72 -2.98 3.27
N MET A 288 -20.87 -3.08 2.23
CA MET A 288 -19.58 -3.74 2.35
C MET A 288 -18.69 -3.04 3.38
N TYR A 289 -18.69 -1.71 3.42
CA TYR A 289 -17.93 -0.96 4.41
C TYR A 289 -18.44 -1.16 5.84
N TYR A 290 -19.74 -1.34 6.05
CA TYR A 290 -20.28 -1.70 7.37
C TYR A 290 -19.80 -3.07 7.84
N GLU A 291 -19.72 -4.06 6.95
CA GLU A 291 -19.13 -5.37 7.30
C GLU A 291 -17.65 -5.24 7.67
N ILE A 292 -16.90 -4.39 6.95
CA ILE A 292 -15.45 -4.22 7.14
C ILE A 292 -15.12 -3.39 8.38
N PHE A 293 -15.83 -2.29 8.61
CA PHE A 293 -15.50 -1.25 9.61
C PHE A 293 -16.47 -1.16 10.78
N GLY A 294 -17.55 -1.95 10.78
CA GLY A 294 -18.68 -1.76 11.67
C GLY A 294 -19.70 -0.77 11.10
N ASN A 295 -20.97 -0.98 11.41
CA ASN A 295 -22.05 -0.07 11.08
C ASN A 295 -22.10 1.05 12.15
N PRO A 296 -22.08 2.34 11.77
CA PRO A 296 -22.08 3.44 12.73
C PRO A 296 -23.38 3.54 13.57
N GLU A 297 -24.46 2.85 13.19
CA GLU A 297 -25.72 2.82 13.93
C GLU A 297 -25.81 1.63 14.90
N THR A 298 -25.39 0.43 14.46
CA THR A 298 -25.51 -0.80 15.27
C THR A 298 -24.23 -1.20 15.99
N ASP A 299 -23.06 -0.75 15.52
CA ASP A 299 -21.74 -1.00 16.10
C ASP A 299 -21.12 0.32 16.62
N THR A 300 -21.92 1.20 17.21
CA THR A 300 -21.52 2.53 17.73
C THR A 300 -20.34 2.43 18.70
N ASP A 301 -20.39 1.49 19.64
CA ASP A 301 -19.33 1.29 20.63
C ASP A 301 -18.01 0.88 19.96
N TYR A 302 -18.06 -0.03 18.98
CA TYR A 302 -16.86 -0.45 18.24
C TYR A 302 -16.31 0.68 17.37
N THR A 303 -17.16 1.38 16.61
CA THR A 303 -16.70 2.48 15.74
C THR A 303 -16.11 3.63 16.56
N ARG A 304 -16.63 3.91 17.77
CA ARG A 304 -16.03 4.84 18.74
C ARG A 304 -14.72 4.30 19.30
N PHE A 305 -14.70 3.06 19.79
CA PHE A 305 -13.52 2.40 20.32
C PHE A 305 -12.36 2.41 19.31
N ALA A 306 -12.66 2.15 18.04
CA ALA A 306 -11.66 2.04 17.01
C ALA A 306 -11.09 3.39 16.55
N SER A 307 -11.78 4.50 16.81
CA SER A 307 -11.47 5.81 16.27
C SER A 307 -10.41 6.56 17.11
N PRO A 308 -9.21 6.86 16.56
CA PRO A 308 -8.14 7.55 17.29
C PRO A 308 -8.52 8.87 17.96
N VAL A 309 -9.48 9.59 17.37
CA VAL A 309 -9.93 10.90 17.90
C VAL A 309 -10.42 10.83 19.35
N PHE A 310 -10.93 9.69 19.81
CA PHE A 310 -11.45 9.52 21.18
C PHE A 310 -10.38 9.06 22.18
N HIS A 311 -9.13 8.88 21.74
CA HIS A 311 -8.02 8.37 22.56
C HIS A 311 -6.86 9.36 22.65
N ALA A 312 -7.12 10.67 22.44
CA ALA A 312 -6.10 11.72 22.47
C ALA A 312 -5.31 11.77 23.79
N ASP A 313 -5.92 11.33 24.89
CA ASP A 313 -5.32 11.19 26.23
C ASP A 313 -4.25 10.11 26.34
N ARG A 314 -4.19 9.18 25.37
CA ARG A 314 -3.27 8.04 25.38
C ARG A 314 -2.03 8.25 24.51
N PHE A 315 -1.99 9.30 23.70
CA PHE A 315 -0.82 9.62 22.90
C PHE A 315 0.31 10.14 23.78
N LYS A 316 1.49 9.51 23.69
CA LYS A 316 2.70 9.91 24.41
C LYS A 316 3.84 10.32 23.48
N ALA A 317 3.88 9.73 22.29
CA ALA A 317 4.91 10.01 21.29
C ALA A 317 4.51 11.19 20.38
N PRO A 318 5.49 11.92 19.81
CA PRO A 318 5.26 12.96 18.81
C PRO A 318 4.41 12.47 17.62
N VAL A 319 3.51 13.33 17.16
CA VAL A 319 2.54 13.03 16.11
C VAL A 319 2.70 13.98 14.91
N PHE A 320 2.79 13.41 13.71
CA PHE A 320 2.72 14.14 12.45
C PHE A 320 1.33 13.98 11.83
N ILE A 321 0.62 15.07 11.56
CA ILE A 321 -0.68 15.06 10.89
C ILE A 321 -0.60 15.92 9.64
N ALA A 322 -0.84 15.32 8.48
CA ALA A 322 -1.05 16.04 7.23
C ALA A 322 -2.46 15.80 6.71
N GLN A 323 -3.18 16.85 6.33
CA GLN A 323 -4.55 16.75 5.83
C GLN A 323 -4.73 17.65 4.61
N ASN A 324 -5.67 17.30 3.73
CA ASN A 324 -6.10 18.17 2.65
C ASN A 324 -7.48 18.75 3.03
N PRO A 325 -7.60 20.08 3.26
CA PRO A 325 -8.87 20.69 3.63
C PRO A 325 -10.01 20.50 2.62
N LYS A 326 -9.67 20.16 1.36
CA LYS A 326 -10.62 19.97 0.25
C LYS A 326 -10.98 18.49 0.02
N ASP A 327 -10.45 17.55 0.82
CA ASP A 327 -10.78 16.13 0.67
C ASP A 327 -12.17 15.82 1.25
N PRO A 328 -13.16 15.43 0.42
CA PRO A 328 -14.53 15.18 0.90
C PRO A 328 -14.64 13.93 1.80
N ARG A 329 -13.57 13.13 1.93
CA ARG A 329 -13.52 11.92 2.77
C ARG A 329 -13.00 12.20 4.18
N VAL A 330 -12.43 13.39 4.42
CA VAL A 330 -11.77 13.74 5.68
C VAL A 330 -12.54 14.86 6.35
N ASN A 331 -12.95 14.66 7.60
CA ASN A 331 -13.52 15.72 8.41
C ASN A 331 -12.41 16.61 8.99
N VAL A 332 -12.12 17.72 8.32
CA VAL A 332 -11.04 18.65 8.65
C VAL A 332 -11.26 19.28 10.03
N ALA A 333 -12.49 19.68 10.35
CA ALA A 333 -12.82 20.27 11.65
C ALA A 333 -12.51 19.30 12.80
N GLN A 334 -12.83 18.01 12.62
CA GLN A 334 -12.48 16.96 13.58
C GLN A 334 -10.95 16.77 13.67
N GLY A 335 -10.23 16.88 12.55
CA GLY A 335 -8.77 16.85 12.51
C GLY A 335 -8.13 17.98 13.30
N VAL A 336 -8.59 19.21 13.08
CA VAL A 336 -8.14 20.39 13.82
C VAL A 336 -8.45 20.26 15.31
N GLN A 337 -9.63 19.77 15.67
CA GLN A 337 -9.97 19.52 17.08
C GLN A 337 -9.05 18.47 17.71
N PHE A 338 -8.78 17.38 17.00
CA PHE A 338 -7.85 16.35 17.48
C PHE A 338 -6.45 16.92 17.74
N VAL A 339 -5.93 17.74 16.82
CA VAL A 339 -4.63 18.43 17.00
C VAL A 339 -4.64 19.35 18.21
N LYS A 340 -5.73 20.10 18.44
CA LYS A 340 -5.87 20.96 19.64
C LYS A 340 -5.87 20.14 20.92
N GLU A 341 -6.58 19.00 20.96
CA GLU A 341 -6.60 18.12 22.13
C GLU A 341 -5.22 17.51 22.43
N LEU A 342 -4.48 17.07 21.40
CA LEU A 342 -3.10 16.59 21.56
C LEU A 342 -2.19 17.68 22.14
N LYS A 343 -2.27 18.92 21.62
CA LYS A 343 -1.48 20.06 22.13
C LYS A 343 -1.84 20.43 23.56
N LYS A 344 -3.12 20.43 23.93
CA LYS A 344 -3.59 20.66 25.31
C LYS A 344 -2.99 19.65 26.30
N ARG A 345 -2.61 18.48 25.80
CA ARG A 345 -2.00 17.38 26.56
C ARG A 345 -0.47 17.36 26.47
N ASN A 346 0.13 18.41 25.93
CA ASN A 346 1.57 18.54 25.75
C ASN A 346 2.19 17.45 24.85
N VAL A 347 1.39 16.83 23.97
CA VAL A 347 1.91 15.95 22.92
C VAL A 347 2.51 16.82 21.81
N PRO A 348 3.79 16.62 21.42
CA PRO A 348 4.36 17.35 20.30
C PRO A 348 3.64 17.01 18.99
N VAL A 349 3.12 18.02 18.28
CA VAL A 349 2.39 17.81 17.02
C VAL A 349 2.95 18.69 15.91
N THR A 350 3.34 18.05 14.80
CA THR A 350 3.57 18.71 13.51
C THR A 350 2.28 18.59 12.69
N TYR A 351 1.65 19.71 12.34
CA TYR A 351 0.42 19.75 11.55
C TYR A 351 0.64 20.47 10.23
N ILE A 352 0.23 19.86 9.11
CA ILE A 352 0.32 20.42 7.77
C ILE A 352 -1.02 20.31 7.05
N GLU A 353 -1.44 21.42 6.46
CA GLU A 353 -2.51 21.43 5.46
C GLU A 353 -1.88 21.41 4.06
N LYS A 354 -2.27 20.42 3.26
CA LYS A 354 -1.78 20.20 1.91
C LYS A 354 -2.66 20.94 0.92
N GLU A 355 -2.04 21.62 -0.04
CA GLU A 355 -2.72 22.11 -1.23
C GLU A 355 -2.74 21.02 -2.32
N GLU A 356 -3.90 20.42 -2.54
CA GLU A 356 -4.14 19.47 -3.64
C GLU A 356 -5.23 20.05 -4.57
N GLY A 357 -4.88 21.10 -5.29
CA GLY A 357 -5.73 21.72 -6.32
C GLY A 357 -5.44 21.20 -7.75
N PRO A 358 -6.21 21.61 -8.77
CA PRO A 358 -5.97 21.22 -10.16
C PRO A 358 -4.63 21.74 -10.70
N ASN A 359 -4.09 22.80 -10.10
CA ASN A 359 -2.83 23.41 -10.52
C ASN A 359 -1.63 22.47 -10.22
N PRO A 360 -0.92 21.96 -11.26
CA PRO A 360 0.20 21.05 -11.08
C PRO A 360 1.37 21.63 -10.28
N VAL A 361 1.62 22.94 -10.39
CA VAL A 361 2.72 23.63 -9.70
C VAL A 361 2.44 23.67 -8.20
N LEU A 362 1.23 24.06 -7.81
CA LEU A 362 0.83 24.09 -6.40
C LEU A 362 0.85 22.70 -5.78
N ARG A 363 0.41 21.66 -6.50
CA ARG A 363 0.54 20.26 -6.04
C ARG A 363 1.99 19.86 -5.79
N GLN A 364 2.90 20.25 -6.68
CA GLN A 364 4.33 19.94 -6.53
C GLN A 364 4.95 20.66 -5.33
N GLN A 365 4.58 21.93 -5.11
CA GLN A 365 5.02 22.70 -3.95
C GLN A 365 4.48 22.09 -2.64
N GLY A 366 3.19 21.77 -2.58
CA GLY A 366 2.56 21.12 -1.43
C GLY A 366 3.18 19.76 -1.11
N ARG A 367 3.44 18.94 -2.14
CA ARG A 367 4.16 17.67 -1.98
C ARG A 367 5.57 17.87 -1.44
N THR A 368 6.30 18.85 -1.95
CA THR A 368 7.66 19.15 -1.47
C THR A 368 7.67 19.62 -0.01
N ALA A 369 6.72 20.49 0.36
CA ALA A 369 6.57 20.96 1.74
C ALA A 369 6.24 19.81 2.71
N LEU A 370 5.32 18.92 2.30
CA LEU A 370 4.96 17.72 3.06
C LEU A 370 6.20 16.86 3.36
N TYR A 371 6.96 16.47 2.32
CA TYR A 371 8.12 15.59 2.51
C TYR A 371 9.26 16.27 3.27
N LYS A 372 9.48 17.58 3.10
CA LYS A 372 10.46 18.32 3.90
C LYS A 372 10.12 18.31 5.38
N ALA A 373 8.85 18.55 5.72
CA ALA A 373 8.41 18.53 7.10
C ALA A 373 8.40 17.12 7.70
N LEU A 374 8.03 16.11 6.90
CA LEU A 374 8.09 14.71 7.32
C LEU A 374 9.53 14.27 7.59
N GLU A 375 10.47 14.64 6.72
CA GLU A 375 11.90 14.42 6.93
C GLU A 375 12.39 15.08 8.22
N GLY A 376 12.09 16.36 8.42
CA GLY A 376 12.47 17.09 9.64
C GLY A 376 11.89 16.44 10.89
N PHE A 377 10.61 16.06 10.86
CA PHE A 377 9.93 15.37 11.97
C PHE A 377 10.59 14.03 12.31
N LEU A 378 10.92 13.21 11.30
CA LEU A 378 11.59 11.92 11.53
C LEU A 378 13.01 12.12 12.04
N GLN A 379 13.77 13.06 11.47
CA GLN A 379 15.12 13.36 11.92
C GLN A 379 15.12 13.82 13.39
N GLU A 380 14.22 14.73 13.76
CA GLU A 380 14.12 15.23 15.13
C GLU A 380 13.81 14.12 16.13
N ASN A 381 12.94 13.18 15.78
CA ASN A 381 12.42 12.21 16.75
C ASN A 381 13.11 10.83 16.73
N LEU A 382 13.87 10.51 15.68
CA LEU A 382 14.64 9.25 15.59
C LEU A 382 16.15 9.45 15.80
N ASN A 383 16.66 10.69 15.76
CA ASN A 383 18.07 10.97 16.03
C ASN A 383 18.36 11.53 17.43
N LYS A 384 17.33 11.75 18.26
CA LYS A 384 17.51 12.01 19.70
C LYS A 384 18.27 10.82 20.33
N LYS A 385 19.38 11.13 21.01
CA LYS A 385 20.32 10.15 21.59
C LYS A 385 19.72 9.41 22.78
#